data_AF-A0A7T8JXL4-F1
#
_entry.id   AF-A0A7T8JXL4-F1
#
_cell.length_a   1.000
_cell.length_b   1.000
_cell.length_c   1.000
_cell.angle_alpha   90.00
_cell.angle_beta   90.00
_cell.angle_gamma   90.00
#
_symmetry.space_group_name_H-M   'P 1'
#
loop_
_entity.id
_entity.type
_entity.pdbx_description
1 polymer ?
#
loop_
_entity_poly.entity_id
_entity_poly.type
_entity_poly.pdbx_seq_one_letter_code
_entity_poly.pdbx_strand_id
1 'polypeptide(L)'
;MYDTNLYKHRAVQVAINDVARSIVGCRRRDHIRIEDLLRSAKIPSLNEITVMAVAVETWKCFHSNDGDVVPETPLRSRLPNPKETDEVYDLDTFASHAVSVWNNFESLRSARTLAAARDVARTIGRSTPI
;
A
#
# COMPACT_ATOMS: atom_id res chain seq x y z
N MET A 1 1.01 -28.83 -3.37
CA MET A 1 1.47 -28.02 -2.24
C MET A 1 0.60 -26.78 -2.22
N TYR A 2 -0.33 -26.64 -1.28
CA TYR A 2 -1.33 -25.57 -1.31
C TYR A 2 -0.67 -24.23 -0.95
N ASP A 3 -0.93 -23.24 -1.78
CA ASP A 3 -0.38 -21.88 -1.66
C ASP A 3 -0.95 -21.20 -0.41
N THR A 4 -0.19 -21.24 0.67
CA THR A 4 -0.54 -20.68 1.98
C THR A 4 -0.69 -19.16 1.94
N ASN A 5 -0.18 -18.49 0.90
CA ASN A 5 -0.33 -17.04 0.73
C ASN A 5 -1.74 -16.65 0.27
N LEU A 6 -2.35 -17.42 -0.63
CA LEU A 6 -3.71 -17.14 -1.12
C LEU A 6 -4.76 -17.13 0.00
N TYR A 7 -4.58 -17.99 1.01
CA TYR A 7 -5.47 -18.07 2.17
C TYR A 7 -5.35 -16.87 3.12
N LYS A 8 -4.17 -16.26 3.23
CA LYS A 8 -3.92 -15.15 4.15
C LYS A 8 -4.59 -13.85 3.70
N HIS A 9 -4.52 -13.53 2.41
CA HIS A 9 -5.14 -12.30 1.86
C HIS A 9 -6.66 -12.32 2.02
N ARG A 10 -7.29 -13.48 1.76
CA ARG A 10 -8.74 -13.65 1.91
C ARG A 10 -9.19 -13.48 3.36
N ALA A 11 -8.44 -14.01 4.33
CA ALA A 11 -8.78 -13.88 5.74
C ALA A 11 -8.77 -12.41 6.20
N VAL A 12 -7.77 -11.64 5.78
CA VAL A 12 -7.67 -10.20 6.10
C VAL A 12 -8.84 -9.43 5.48
N GLN A 13 -9.17 -9.68 4.21
CA GLN A 13 -10.29 -9.01 3.55
C GLN A 13 -11.63 -9.33 4.24
N VAL A 14 -11.84 -10.58 4.66
CA VAL A 14 -13.03 -10.97 5.42
C VAL A 14 -13.09 -10.23 6.75
N ALA A 15 -11.98 -10.14 7.49
CA ALA A 15 -11.93 -9.42 8.76
C ALA A 15 -12.25 -7.93 8.59
N ILE A 16 -11.66 -7.26 7.60
CA ILE A 16 -11.98 -5.86 7.27
C ILE A 16 -13.47 -5.69 6.97
N ASN A 17 -14.03 -6.58 6.15
CA ASN A 17 -15.44 -6.51 5.78
C ASN A 17 -16.36 -6.75 6.98
N ASP A 18 -16.00 -7.63 7.91
CA ASP A 18 -16.79 -7.88 9.12
C ASP A 18 -16.76 -6.68 10.09
N VAL A 19 -15.61 -6.01 10.22
CA VAL A 19 -15.50 -4.74 10.95
C VAL A 19 -16.37 -3.67 10.29
N ALA A 20 -16.31 -3.52 8.97
CA ALA A 20 -17.14 -2.55 8.24
C ALA A 20 -18.64 -2.81 8.47
N ARG A 21 -19.07 -4.08 8.45
CA ARG A 21 -20.46 -4.46 8.76
C ARG A 21 -20.86 -4.12 10.19
N SER A 22 -19.96 -4.32 11.15
CA SER A 22 -20.20 -3.95 12.54
C SER A 22 -20.36 -2.45 12.74
N ILE A 23 -19.61 -1.62 12.00
CA ILE A 23 -19.72 -0.15 12.07
C ILE A 23 -21.03 0.33 11.44
N VAL A 24 -21.38 -0.21 10.26
CA VAL A 24 -22.58 0.19 9.52
C VAL A 24 -23.86 -0.40 10.13
N GLY A 25 -23.75 -1.49 10.90
CA GLY A 25 -24.88 -2.18 11.52
C GLY A 25 -25.63 -3.12 10.56
N CYS A 26 -24.95 -3.69 9.58
CA CYS A 26 -25.55 -4.57 8.56
C CYS A 26 -25.05 -6.03 8.66
N ARG A 27 -25.73 -6.94 7.97
CA ARG A 27 -25.45 -8.38 7.95
C ARG A 27 -25.04 -8.82 6.55
N ARG A 28 -24.41 -10.00 6.44
CA ARG A 28 -24.02 -10.59 5.14
C ARG A 28 -25.21 -10.82 4.20
N ARG A 29 -26.38 -11.14 4.76
CA ARG A 29 -27.64 -11.36 4.03
C ARG A 29 -28.23 -10.09 3.42
N ASP A 30 -27.73 -8.91 3.80
CA ASP A 30 -28.24 -7.65 3.26
C ASP A 30 -27.65 -7.36 1.87
N HIS A 31 -26.74 -8.22 1.39
CA HIS A 31 -26.18 -8.21 0.03
C HIS A 31 -25.62 -6.87 -0.45
N ILE A 32 -25.17 -6.03 0.49
CA ILE A 32 -24.53 -4.74 0.21
C ILE A 32 -23.21 -4.99 -0.53
N ARG A 33 -22.96 -4.22 -1.60
CA ARG A 33 -21.69 -4.26 -2.34
C ARG A 33 -20.54 -3.85 -1.41
N ILE A 34 -19.39 -4.49 -1.55
CA ILE A 34 -18.23 -4.23 -0.67
C ILE A 34 -17.78 -2.76 -0.78
N GLU A 35 -17.80 -2.19 -1.99
CA GLU A 35 -17.52 -0.77 -2.23
C GLU A 35 -18.40 0.16 -1.39
N ASP A 36 -19.71 -0.06 -1.43
CA ASP A 36 -20.68 0.74 -0.70
C ASP A 36 -20.52 0.55 0.81
N LEU A 37 -20.30 -0.70 1.24
CA LEU A 37 -20.06 -1.06 2.64
C LEU A 37 -18.83 -0.31 3.21
N LEU A 38 -17.70 -0.36 2.50
CA LEU A 38 -16.46 0.28 2.92
C LEU A 38 -16.60 1.81 2.93
N ARG A 39 -17.25 2.37 1.90
CA ARG A 39 -17.54 3.80 1.81
C ARG A 39 -18.42 4.29 2.96
N SER A 40 -19.48 3.54 3.29
CA SER A 40 -20.37 3.85 4.43
C SER A 40 -19.65 3.73 5.78
N ALA A 41 -18.77 2.74 5.94
CA ALA A 41 -17.97 2.55 7.16
C ALA A 41 -16.80 3.54 7.26
N LYS A 42 -16.47 4.28 6.19
CA LYS A 42 -15.27 5.12 6.04
C LYS A 42 -13.97 4.34 6.28
N ILE A 43 -13.95 3.06 5.92
CA ILE A 43 -12.77 2.19 6.01
C ILE A 43 -12.17 2.04 4.60
N PRO A 44 -10.84 2.21 4.44
CA PRO A 44 -10.18 1.97 3.16
C PRO A 44 -10.20 0.48 2.78
N SER A 45 -10.12 0.19 1.48
CA SER A 45 -10.01 -1.19 1.00
C SER A 45 -8.63 -1.80 1.31
N LEU A 46 -8.51 -3.13 1.23
CA LEU A 46 -7.21 -3.79 1.38
C LEU A 46 -6.21 -3.33 0.30
N ASN A 47 -6.69 -3.07 -0.92
CA ASN A 47 -5.86 -2.57 -2.02
C ASN A 47 -5.37 -1.14 -1.71
N GLU A 48 -6.24 -0.27 -1.20
CA GLU A 48 -5.88 1.09 -0.79
C GLU A 48 -4.82 1.07 0.33
N ILE A 49 -4.99 0.21 1.34
CA ILE A 49 -4.05 0.06 2.45
C ILE A 49 -2.69 -0.45 1.95
N THR A 50 -2.68 -1.47 1.08
CA THR A 50 -1.44 -2.06 0.58
C THR A 50 -0.66 -1.09 -0.29
N VAL A 51 -1.32 -0.38 -1.20
CA VAL A 51 -0.67 0.63 -2.05
C VAL A 51 -0.16 1.81 -1.22
N MET A 52 -0.94 2.28 -0.24
CA MET A 52 -0.47 3.33 0.68
C MET A 52 0.77 2.88 1.45
N ALA A 53 0.80 1.63 1.94
CA ALA A 53 1.94 1.08 2.65
C ALA A 53 3.18 0.98 1.75
N VAL A 54 3.03 0.43 0.55
CA VAL A 54 4.12 0.35 -0.44
C VAL A 54 4.67 1.74 -0.76
N ALA A 55 3.81 2.72 -1.04
CA ALA A 55 4.23 4.09 -1.35
C ALA A 55 5.02 4.74 -0.20
N VAL A 56 4.55 4.59 1.05
CA VAL A 56 5.22 5.17 2.22
C VAL A 56 6.56 4.49 2.49
N GLU A 57 6.62 3.16 2.44
CA GLU A 57 7.88 2.43 2.64
C GLU A 57 8.89 2.74 1.52
N THR A 58 8.42 2.86 0.29
CA THR A 58 9.24 3.31 -0.84
C THR A 58 9.82 4.70 -0.59
N TRP A 59 8.98 5.66 -0.18
CA TRP A 59 9.43 7.02 0.13
C TRP A 59 10.49 7.03 1.24
N LYS A 60 10.28 6.27 2.31
CA LYS A 60 11.25 6.14 3.41
C LYS A 60 12.59 5.60 2.90
N CYS A 61 12.59 4.57 2.06
CA CYS A 61 13.83 3.98 1.57
C CYS A 61 14.70 4.98 0.79
N PHE A 62 14.08 5.91 0.04
CA PHE A 62 14.79 6.92 -0.73
C PHE A 62 15.12 8.20 0.04
N HIS A 63 14.35 8.54 1.09
CA HIS A 63 14.58 9.73 1.92
C HIS A 63 15.32 9.44 3.24
N SER A 64 15.65 8.18 3.53
CA SER A 64 16.44 7.76 4.70
C SER A 64 17.92 8.22 4.67
N ASN A 65 18.32 9.08 3.73
CA ASN A 65 19.69 9.58 3.62
C ASN A 65 19.92 10.93 4.32
N ASP A 66 18.86 11.58 4.82
CA ASP A 66 18.96 12.85 5.55
C ASP A 66 18.90 12.61 7.07
N GLY A 67 20.05 12.24 7.64
CA GLY A 67 20.42 12.55 9.04
C GLY A 67 19.78 11.76 10.19
N ASP A 68 18.62 11.13 10.03
CA ASP A 68 18.06 10.25 11.06
C ASP A 68 18.45 8.80 10.77
N VAL A 69 19.04 8.14 11.76
CA VAL A 69 19.36 6.71 11.77
C VAL A 69 18.04 5.93 11.80
N VAL A 70 17.31 5.95 10.69
CA VAL A 70 16.34 4.91 10.42
C VAL A 70 17.19 3.69 10.10
N PRO A 71 17.16 2.63 10.94
CA PRO A 71 17.97 1.44 10.68
C PRO A 71 17.67 0.99 9.26
N GLU A 72 18.71 0.64 8.50
CA GLU A 72 18.58 0.11 7.14
C GLU A 72 17.43 -0.89 7.14
N THR A 73 16.30 -0.49 6.57
CA THR A 73 15.18 -1.40 6.48
C THR A 73 15.64 -2.51 5.55
N PRO A 74 15.37 -3.79 5.85
CA PRO A 74 15.67 -4.90 4.93
C PRO A 74 15.06 -4.73 3.52
N LEU A 75 14.17 -3.74 3.37
CA LEU A 75 13.54 -3.30 2.14
C LEU A 75 14.43 -2.33 1.33
N ARG A 76 15.23 -1.48 2.00
CA ARG A 76 16.14 -0.54 1.31
C ARG A 76 17.18 -1.28 0.47
N SER A 77 17.76 -2.36 1.00
CA SER A 77 18.74 -3.18 0.26
C SER A 77 18.14 -3.95 -0.92
N ARG A 78 16.82 -4.03 -1.00
CA ARG A 78 16.07 -4.71 -2.08
C ARG A 78 15.53 -3.75 -3.14
N LEU A 79 15.60 -2.45 -2.89
CA LEU A 79 15.14 -1.45 -3.85
C LEU A 79 16.34 -0.98 -4.68
N PRO A 80 16.26 -1.05 -6.02
CA PRO A 80 17.32 -0.52 -6.87
C PRO A 80 17.45 0.99 -6.70
N ASN A 81 18.67 1.50 -6.89
CA ASN A 81 18.92 2.94 -6.83
C ASN A 81 18.09 3.65 -7.90
N PRO A 82 17.43 4.78 -7.58
CA PRO A 82 16.48 5.43 -8.49
C PRO A 82 17.17 6.10 -9.69
N LYS A 83 18.51 6.11 -9.73
CA LYS A 83 19.33 6.61 -10.83
C LYS A 83 19.70 5.51 -11.85
N GLU A 84 19.42 4.24 -11.54
CA GLU A 84 19.86 3.07 -12.32
C GLU A 84 18.69 2.31 -12.97
N THR A 85 17.44 2.69 -12.71
CA THR A 85 16.26 1.88 -13.05
C THR A 85 15.64 2.22 -14.40
N ASP A 86 16.32 1.89 -15.49
CA ASP A 86 15.66 1.58 -16.77
C ASP A 86 15.42 0.07 -16.95
N GLU A 87 16.08 -0.77 -16.15
CA GLU A 87 16.00 -2.23 -16.22
C GLU A 87 15.27 -2.83 -15.02
N VAL A 88 14.19 -3.56 -15.30
CA VAL A 88 13.41 -4.33 -14.32
C VAL A 88 14.12 -5.67 -14.11
N TYR A 89 14.97 -5.75 -13.08
CA TYR A 89 15.53 -7.02 -12.62
C TYR A 89 14.43 -7.92 -12.00
N ASP A 90 14.72 -9.20 -11.79
CA ASP A 90 13.87 -10.20 -11.10
C ASP A 90 13.63 -9.79 -9.63
N LEU A 91 12.78 -8.79 -9.45
CA LEU A 91 12.47 -8.16 -8.18
C LEU A 91 11.28 -8.86 -7.55
N ASP A 92 11.37 -9.18 -6.26
CA ASP A 92 10.22 -9.61 -5.45
C ASP A 92 9.00 -8.70 -5.70
N THR A 93 7.78 -9.24 -5.63
CA THR A 93 6.52 -8.53 -5.92
C THR A 93 6.45 -7.15 -5.27
N PHE A 94 6.93 -7.01 -4.03
CA PHE A 94 7.01 -5.72 -3.34
C PHE A 94 7.95 -4.72 -4.03
N ALA A 95 9.18 -5.13 -4.37
CA ALA A 95 10.16 -4.25 -4.97
C ALA A 95 9.74 -3.81 -6.39
N SER A 96 9.14 -4.71 -7.17
CA SER A 96 8.51 -4.37 -8.45
C SER A 96 7.42 -3.29 -8.30
N HIS A 97 6.53 -3.45 -7.32
CA HIS A 97 5.48 -2.45 -7.06
C HIS A 97 6.04 -1.14 -6.50
N ALA A 98 7.06 -1.19 -5.64
CA ALA A 98 7.72 -0.02 -5.10
C ALA A 98 8.40 0.82 -6.18
N VAL A 99 9.14 0.20 -7.10
CA VAL A 99 9.75 0.87 -8.25
C VAL A 99 8.66 1.48 -9.15
N SER A 100 7.60 0.72 -9.43
CA SER A 100 6.47 1.23 -10.22
C SER A 100 5.81 2.46 -9.56
N VAL A 101 5.54 2.42 -8.26
CA VAL A 101 4.97 3.56 -7.52
C VAL A 101 5.92 4.74 -7.50
N TRP A 102 7.22 4.52 -7.28
CA TRP A 102 8.22 5.58 -7.27
C TRP A 102 8.34 6.30 -8.61
N ASN A 103 8.34 5.54 -9.71
CA ASN A 103 8.53 6.08 -11.06
C ASN A 103 7.28 6.75 -11.61
N ASN A 104 6.09 6.26 -11.27
CA ASN A 104 4.82 6.81 -11.79
C ASN A 104 4.33 8.06 -11.03
N PHE A 105 4.76 8.28 -9.79
CA PHE A 105 4.21 9.35 -8.94
C PHE A 105 5.26 10.39 -8.56
N GLU A 106 5.41 11.44 -9.38
CA GLU A 106 6.29 12.59 -9.11
C GLU A 106 5.93 13.32 -7.80
N SER A 107 4.64 13.36 -7.46
CA SER A 107 4.17 13.93 -6.19
C SER A 107 4.74 13.19 -4.97
N LEU A 108 5.01 11.88 -5.09
CA LEU A 108 5.64 11.11 -4.03
C LEU A 108 7.13 11.44 -3.93
N ARG A 109 7.82 11.58 -5.07
CA ARG A 109 9.25 11.93 -5.10
C ARG A 109 9.54 13.34 -4.58
N SER A 110 8.66 14.29 -4.87
CA SER A 110 8.78 15.68 -4.45
C SER A 110 8.34 15.96 -3.01
N ALA A 111 7.75 14.97 -2.32
CA ALA A 111 7.34 15.11 -0.93
C ALA A 111 8.55 15.23 0.00
N ARG A 112 8.68 16.38 0.68
CA ARG A 112 9.83 16.67 1.57
C ARG A 112 9.69 16.16 3.00
N THR A 113 8.50 15.73 3.40
CA THR A 113 8.23 15.26 4.76
C THR A 113 7.45 13.96 4.73
N LEU A 114 7.60 13.13 5.77
CA LEU A 114 6.83 11.90 5.92
C LEU A 114 5.31 12.16 5.95
N ALA A 115 4.89 13.30 6.49
CA ALA A 115 3.48 13.70 6.49
C ALA A 115 2.98 13.95 5.06
N ALA A 116 3.70 14.74 4.27
CA ALA A 116 3.36 14.99 2.86
C ALA A 116 3.36 13.69 2.04
N ALA A 117 4.34 12.81 2.26
CA ALA A 117 4.41 11.51 1.60
C ALA A 117 3.20 10.62 1.94
N ARG A 118 2.73 10.64 3.19
CA ARG A 118 1.51 9.92 3.61
C ARG A 118 0.25 10.48 2.95
N ASP A 119 0.15 11.80 2.81
CA ASP A 119 -1.02 12.43 2.15
C ASP A 119 -1.07 12.09 0.65
N VAL A 120 0.09 12.09 -0.01
CA VAL A 120 0.23 11.62 -1.39
C VAL A 120 -0.10 10.12 -1.49
N ALA A 121 0.44 9.29 -0.61
CA ALA A 121 0.17 7.85 -0.57
C ALA A 121 -1.32 7.53 -0.38
N ARG A 122 -2.05 8.30 0.44
CA ARG A 122 -3.51 8.18 0.56
C ARG A 122 -4.22 8.53 -0.74
N THR A 123 -3.77 9.57 -1.43
CA THR A 123 -4.34 9.98 -2.72
C THR A 123 -4.15 8.89 -3.77
N ILE A 124 -2.96 8.27 -3.80
CA ILE A 124 -2.65 7.12 -4.67
C ILE A 124 -3.50 5.90 -4.28
N GLY A 125 -3.61 5.59 -2.98
CA GLY A 125 -4.41 4.45 -2.52
C GLY A 125 -5.89 4.57 -2.91
N ARG A 126 -6.46 5.79 -2.87
CA ARG A 126 -7.87 6.02 -3.24
C ARG A 126 -8.18 5.84 -4.72
N SER A 127 -7.18 5.91 -5.60
CA SER A 127 -7.37 5.65 -7.03
C SER A 127 -7.27 4.16 -7.38
N THR A 128 -7.04 3.30 -6.38
CA THR A 128 -6.95 1.85 -6.59
C THR A 128 -8.34 1.21 -6.70
N PRO A 129 -8.52 0.22 -7.60
CA PRO A 129 -9.77 -0.50 -7.72
C PRO A 129 -10.02 -1.39 -6.48
N ILE A 130 -11.30 -1.64 -6.18
CA ILE A 130 -11.78 -2.55 -5.13
C ILE A 130 -12.15 -3.90 -5.72
#